data_AF-A0A2E7HJU5-F1
#
_entry.id   AF-A0A2E7HJU5-F1
#
_cell.length_a   1.000
_cell.length_b   1.000
_cell.length_c   1.000
_cell.angle_alpha   90.00
_cell.angle_beta   90.00
_cell.angle_gamma   90.00
#
_symmetry.space_group_name_H-M   'P 1'
#
loop_
_entity.id
_entity.type
_entity.pdbx_description
1 polymer ?
#
loop_
_entity_poly.entity_id
_entity_poly.type
_entity_poly.pdbx_seq_one_letter_code
_entity_poly.pdbx_strand_id
1 'polypeptide(L)'
;MSPRNFARVFTDRFGMTPAKAVEAMRIEASQQLLVSQRTGIAEIAHQCGFGDDERMRRAFLRHAGIALLDYRRRFGGTRDTGIGS
;
A
#
# COMPACT_ATOMS: atom_id res chain seq x y z
N MET A 1 -25.79 10.38 8.31
CA MET A 1 -25.86 9.01 7.75
C MET A 1 -25.15 8.06 8.70
N SER A 2 -25.72 6.90 9.02
CA SER A 2 -25.04 5.91 9.89
C SER A 2 -23.91 5.20 9.13
N PRO A 3 -22.88 4.68 9.81
CA PRO A 3 -21.79 3.92 9.17
C PRO A 3 -22.30 2.72 8.34
N ARG A 4 -23.36 2.06 8.81
CA ARG A 4 -23.99 0.93 8.09
C ARG A 4 -24.68 1.38 6.81
N ASN A 5 -25.40 2.52 6.84
CA ASN A 5 -26.03 3.07 5.64
C ASN A 5 -24.98 3.52 4.62
N PHE A 6 -23.89 4.14 5.07
CA PHE A 6 -22.76 4.47 4.20
C PHE A 6 -22.18 3.23 3.53
N ALA A 7 -21.84 2.20 4.30
CA ALA A 7 -21.25 0.98 3.76
C ALA A 7 -22.16 0.30 2.73
N ARG A 8 -23.49 0.27 2.98
CA ARG A 8 -24.48 -0.26 2.04
C ARG A 8 -24.51 0.53 0.73
N VAL A 9 -24.71 1.86 0.81
CA VAL A 9 -24.80 2.73 -0.38
C VAL A 9 -23.50 2.73 -1.17
N PHE A 10 -22.36 2.73 -0.48
CA PHE A 10 -21.05 2.62 -1.12
C PHE A 10 -20.92 1.30 -1.87
N THR A 11 -21.26 0.18 -1.23
CA THR A 11 -21.14 -1.14 -1.86
C THR A 11 -22.09 -1.28 -3.05
N ASP A 12 -23.31 -0.77 -2.93
CA ASP A 12 -24.30 -0.72 -4.02
C ASP A 12 -23.78 0.07 -5.22
N ARG A 13 -23.08 1.18 -4.98
CA ARG A 13 -22.54 2.05 -6.04
C ARG A 13 -21.21 1.56 -6.64
N PHE A 14 -20.32 0.99 -5.84
CA PHE A 14 -18.94 0.67 -6.24
C PHE A 14 -18.67 -0.84 -6.35
N GLY A 15 -19.64 -1.70 -6.04
CA GLY A 15 -19.51 -3.17 -6.09
C GLY A 15 -18.56 -3.77 -5.05
N MET A 16 -18.00 -2.95 -4.15
CA MET A 16 -17.05 -3.38 -3.13
C MET A 16 -17.25 -2.63 -1.82
N THR A 17 -16.82 -3.21 -0.71
CA THR A 17 -16.94 -2.56 0.59
C THR A 17 -15.98 -1.37 0.71
N PRO A 18 -16.32 -0.34 1.51
CA PRO A 18 -15.40 0.78 1.76
C PRO A 18 -14.04 0.34 2.26
N ALA A 19 -13.98 -0.69 3.12
CA ALA A 19 -12.72 -1.21 3.65
C ALA A 19 -11.82 -1.79 2.55
N LYS A 20 -12.39 -2.51 1.57
CA LYS A 20 -11.64 -3.03 0.42
C LYS A 20 -11.12 -1.90 -0.48
N ALA A 21 -11.94 -0.88 -0.71
CA ALA A 21 -11.53 0.29 -1.49
C ALA A 21 -10.37 1.03 -0.81
N VAL A 22 -10.45 1.27 0.50
CA VAL A 22 -9.36 1.87 1.27
C VAL A 22 -8.11 0.99 1.23
N GLU A 23 -8.24 -0.33 1.38
CA GLU A 23 -7.09 -1.24 1.28
C GLU A 23 -6.40 -1.14 -0.09
N ALA A 24 -7.16 -1.10 -1.19
CA ALA A 24 -6.62 -0.93 -2.54
C ALA A 24 -5.87 0.41 -2.69
N MET A 25 -6.47 1.52 -2.25
CA MET A 25 -5.82 2.85 -2.27
C MET A 25 -4.50 2.87 -1.47
N ARG A 26 -4.46 2.18 -0.33
CA ARG A 26 -3.24 2.06 0.48
C ARG A 26 -2.16 1.26 -0.24
N ILE A 27 -2.53 0.21 -0.97
CA ILE A 27 -1.59 -0.56 -1.78
C ILE A 27 -1.04 0.28 -2.93
N GLU A 28 -1.88 1.01 -3.65
CA GLU A 28 -1.43 1.94 -4.70
C GLU A 28 -0.44 2.98 -4.16
N ALA A 29 -0.72 3.58 -3.00
CA ALA A 29 0.21 4.50 -2.35
C ALA A 29 1.55 3.82 -1.99
N SER A 30 1.50 2.59 -1.48
CA SER A 30 2.72 1.84 -1.12
C SER A 30 3.58 1.54 -2.35
N GLN A 31 2.98 1.24 -3.51
CA GLN A 31 3.71 1.02 -4.76
C GLN A 31 4.52 2.26 -5.17
N GLN A 32 3.93 3.45 -5.05
CA GLN A 32 4.62 4.71 -5.37
C GLN A 32 5.83 4.94 -4.45
N LEU A 33 5.68 4.67 -3.14
CA LEU A 33 6.75 4.85 -2.17
C LEU A 33 7.88 3.83 -2.34
N LEU A 34 7.55 2.57 -2.65
CA LEU A 34 8.52 1.50 -2.89
C LEU A 34 9.42 1.78 -4.11
N VAL A 35 8.91 2.53 -5.09
CA VAL A 35 9.69 2.95 -6.28
C VAL A 35 10.48 4.22 -6.01
N SER A 36 9.92 5.16 -5.25
CA SER A 36 10.44 6.53 -5.18
C SER A 36 11.52 6.75 -4.13
N GLN A 37 11.51 5.99 -3.03
CA GLN A 37 12.31 6.30 -1.83
C GLN A 37 13.10 5.10 -1.29
N ARG A 38 14.26 5.37 -0.65
CA ARG A 38 15.01 4.37 0.13
C ARG A 38 14.41 4.10 1.52
N THR A 39 13.17 4.52 1.77
CA THR A 39 12.47 4.40 3.04
C THR A 39 12.31 2.94 3.46
N GLY A 40 12.44 2.65 4.76
CA GLY A 40 12.27 1.29 5.30
C GLY A 40 10.84 0.77 5.11
N ILE A 41 10.66 -0.56 5.02
CA ILE A 41 9.33 -1.14 4.80
C ILE A 41 8.35 -0.84 5.95
N ALA A 42 8.82 -0.85 7.19
CA ALA A 42 8.00 -0.51 8.35
C ALA A 42 7.48 0.93 8.30
N GLU A 43 8.34 1.87 7.89
CA GLU A 43 7.97 3.27 7.73
C GLU A 43 6.96 3.47 6.59
N ILE A 44 7.17 2.80 5.44
CA ILE A 44 6.18 2.81 4.35
C ILE A 44 4.83 2.26 4.82
N ALA A 45 4.82 1.20 5.64
CA ALA A 45 3.59 0.64 6.19
C ALA A 45 2.81 1.70 6.98
N HIS A 46 3.48 2.39 7.91
CA HIS A 46 2.86 3.46 8.70
C HIS A 46 2.36 4.62 7.83
N GLN A 47 3.15 5.08 6.86
CA GLN A 47 2.77 6.17 5.94
C GLN A 47 1.55 5.80 5.08
N CYS A 48 1.44 4.55 4.65
CA CYS A 48 0.28 4.04 3.92
C CYS A 48 -0.90 3.68 4.84
N GLY A 49 -0.82 3.94 6.14
CA GLY A 49 -1.90 3.67 7.09
C GLY A 49 -2.09 2.18 7.42
N PHE A 50 -1.07 1.36 7.20
CA PHE A 50 -0.97 0.03 7.80
C PHE A 50 -0.40 0.17 9.22
N GLY A 51 -0.96 -0.59 10.17
CA GLY A 51 -0.48 -0.58 11.56
C GLY A 51 0.88 -1.25 11.73
N ASP A 52 1.26 -2.14 10.80
CA ASP A 52 2.53 -2.87 10.77
C ASP A 52 2.84 -3.33 9.34
N ASP A 53 4.09 -3.76 9.11
CA ASP A 53 4.54 -4.18 7.78
C ASP A 53 3.99 -5.54 7.35
N GLU A 54 3.70 -6.45 8.28
CA GLU A 54 3.14 -7.78 7.97
C GLU A 54 1.73 -7.67 7.38
N ARG A 55 0.88 -6.78 7.91
CA ARG A 55 -0.43 -6.45 7.34
C ARG A 55 -0.29 -5.87 5.93
N MET A 56 0.65 -4.96 5.72
CA MET A 56 0.92 -4.40 4.40
C MET A 56 1.38 -5.48 3.42
N ARG A 57 2.34 -6.34 3.79
CA ARG A 57 2.86 -7.42 2.93
C ARG A 57 1.76 -8.37 2.49
N ARG A 58 0.89 -8.80 3.42
CA ARG A 58 -0.23 -9.70 3.11
C ARG A 58 -1.25 -9.02 2.20
N ALA A 59 -1.60 -7.76 2.46
CA ALA A 59 -2.49 -7.00 1.58
C ALA A 59 -1.87 -6.81 0.19
N PHE A 60 -0.59 -6.45 0.12
CA PHE A 60 0.13 -6.23 -1.11
C PHE A 60 0.14 -7.48 -1.98
N LEU A 61 0.44 -8.66 -1.41
CA LEU A 61 0.40 -9.91 -2.15
C LEU A 61 -1.00 -10.21 -2.71
N ARG A 62 -2.06 -9.97 -1.93
CA ARG A 62 -3.45 -10.18 -2.37
C ARG A 62 -3.86 -9.25 -3.52
N HIS A 63 -3.43 -7.99 -3.49
CA HIS A 63 -3.85 -6.96 -4.46
C HIS A 63 -2.93 -6.88 -5.69
N ALA A 64 -1.62 -6.97 -5.51
CA ALA A 64 -0.63 -6.84 -6.58
C ALA A 64 -0.20 -8.19 -7.18
N GLY A 65 -0.53 -9.32 -6.55
CA GLY A 65 -0.19 -10.66 -7.03
C GLY A 65 1.30 -11.02 -6.92
N ILE A 66 2.13 -10.14 -6.38
CA ILE A 66 3.57 -10.36 -6.18
C ILE A 66 3.99 -9.92 -4.79
N ALA A 67 5.02 -10.55 -4.23
CA ALA A 67 5.50 -10.20 -2.91
C ALA A 67 6.08 -8.78 -2.90
N LEU A 68 5.83 -8.05 -1.82
CA LEU A 68 6.24 -6.66 -1.69
C LEU A 68 7.76 -6.45 -1.86
N LEU A 69 8.58 -7.35 -1.30
CA LEU A 69 10.03 -7.27 -1.43
C LEU A 69 10.50 -7.55 -2.85
N ASP A 70 9.80 -8.44 -3.57
CA ASP A 70 10.07 -8.69 -4.99
C ASP A 70 9.72 -7.48 -5.83
N TYR A 71 8.58 -6.83 -5.56
CA TYR A 71 8.20 -5.57 -6.18
C TYR A 71 9.29 -4.51 -5.95
N ARG A 72 9.70 -4.29 -4.69
CA ARG A 72 10.75 -3.32 -4.37
C ARG A 72 12.09 -3.66 -5.02
N ARG A 73 12.46 -4.92 -5.11
CA ARG A 73 13.71 -5.33 -5.76
C ARG A 73 13.68 -5.11 -7.27
N ARG A 74 12.52 -5.30 -7.90
CA ARG A 74 12.33 -5.12 -9.35
C ARG A 74 12.22 -3.65 -9.76
N PHE A 75 11.55 -2.84 -8.95
CA PHE A 75 11.17 -1.46 -9.31
C PHE A 75 11.73 -0.38 -8.39
N GLY A 76 12.19 -0.75 -7.18
CA GLY A 76 12.86 0.15 -6.26
C GLY A 76 14.26 0.44 -6.79
N GLY A 77 14.41 1.61 -7.42
CA GLY A 77 15.67 2.07 -7.92
C GLY A 77 16.66 2.32 -6.79
N THR A 78 17.79 1.64 -6.84
CA THR A 78 19.02 2.04 -6.17
C THR A 78 19.40 3.43 -6.66
N ARG A 79 18.85 4.50 -6.05
CA ARG A 79 19.45 5.83 -6.14
C ARG A 79 20.67 5.84 -5.24
N ASP A 80 21.74 5.19 -5.68
CA ASP A 80 23.07 5.36 -5.09
C ASP A 80 23.62 6.67 -5.61
N THR A 81 23.15 7.77 -5.03
CA THR A 81 23.94 8.99 -5.05
C THR A 81 25.00 8.80 -3.98
N GLY A 82 26.11 8.18 -4.38
CA GLY A 82 27.37 8.41 -3.71
C GLY A 82 27.64 9.92 -3.76
N ILE A 83 27.52 10.58 -2.61
CA ILE A 83 28.34 11.74 -2.29
C ILE A 83 28.78 11.51 -0.85
N GLY A 84 29.92 10.82 -0.73
CA GLY A 84 30.87 11.21 0.29
C GLY A 84 31.39 12.58 -0.09
N SER A 85 31.25 13.53 0.82
CA SER A 85 32.11 14.70 1.02
C SER A 85 31.84 15.22 2.42
#